data_AF-A0A957IWY1-F1
#
_entry.id   AF-A0A957IWY1-F1
#
_cell.length_a   1.000
_cell.length_b   1.000
_cell.length_c   1.000
_cell.angle_alpha   90.00
_cell.angle_beta   90.00
_cell.angle_gamma   90.00
#
_symmetry.space_group_name_H-M   'P 1'
#
loop_
_entity.id
_entity.type
_entity.pdbx_description
1 polymer ?
#
loop_
_entity_poly.entity_id
_entity_poly.type
_entity_poly.pdbx_seq_one_letter_code
_entity_poly.pdbx_strand_id
1 'polypeptide(L)'
;MSEMPKAYDFAQTEDRLYAWWEENGWFKPEINLPDGKPFVISIPPPNVTGELHMGHAMFVALEDLMIRRARMQGRAALWVP
;
A
#
# COMPACT_ATOMS: atom_id res chain seq x y z
N MET A 1 20.08 22.50 8.98
CA MET A 1 18.97 21.95 8.17
C MET A 1 19.58 21.40 6.89
N SER A 2 19.33 20.14 6.53
CA SER A 2 19.83 19.64 5.24
C SER A 2 19.06 20.32 4.12
N GLU A 3 19.77 20.74 3.08
CA GLU A 3 19.18 21.35 1.88
C GLU A 3 18.38 20.28 1.10
N MET A 4 17.19 20.61 0.60
CA MET A 4 16.43 19.68 -0.23
C MET A 4 17.11 19.50 -1.60
N PRO A 5 17.23 18.25 -2.10
CA PRO A 5 17.76 18.00 -3.44
C PRO A 5 16.94 18.74 -4.52
N LYS A 6 17.62 19.19 -5.58
CA LYS A 6 16.96 19.82 -6.74
C LYS A 6 16.14 18.84 -7.59
N ALA A 7 16.45 17.55 -7.50
CA ALA A 7 15.79 16.49 -8.25
C ALA A 7 15.42 15.34 -7.31
N TYR A 8 14.30 14.68 -7.60
CA TYR A 8 13.86 13.49 -6.89
C TYR A 8 14.69 12.27 -7.32
N ASP A 9 15.27 11.57 -6.34
CA ASP A 9 15.92 10.27 -6.53
C ASP A 9 14.93 9.18 -6.12
N PHE A 10 14.25 8.59 -7.10
CA PHE A 10 13.25 7.56 -6.87
C PHE A 10 13.88 6.26 -6.34
N ALA A 11 15.06 5.88 -6.83
CA ALA A 11 15.72 4.64 -6.46
C ALA A 11 16.08 4.64 -4.97
N GLN A 12 16.70 5.72 -4.48
CA GLN A 12 17.01 5.83 -3.07
C GLN A 12 15.75 6.02 -2.20
N THR A 13 14.75 6.75 -2.70
CA THR A 13 13.59 7.10 -1.88
C THR A 13 12.63 5.93 -1.69
N GLU A 14 12.33 5.18 -2.75
CA GLU A 14 11.36 4.08 -2.71
C GLU A 14 11.86 2.94 -1.82
N ASP A 15 13.12 2.51 -1.98
CA ASP A 15 13.72 1.45 -1.16
C ASP A 15 13.71 1.81 0.33
N ARG A 16 14.14 3.04 0.65
CA ARG A 16 14.16 3.53 2.04
C ARG A 16 12.75 3.62 2.64
N LEU A 17 11.78 4.08 1.85
CA LEU A 17 10.40 4.24 2.31
C LEU A 17 9.73 2.87 2.54
N TYR A 18 9.97 1.92 1.65
CA TYR A 18 9.45 0.57 1.76
C TYR A 18 9.98 -0.13 3.02
N ALA A 19 11.30 -0.11 3.23
CA ALA A 19 11.93 -0.68 4.43
C ALA A 19 11.36 -0.06 5.70
N TRP A 20 11.18 1.26 5.72
CA TRP A 20 10.57 1.95 6.86
C TRP A 20 9.13 1.52 7.12
N TRP A 21 8.31 1.31 6.07
CA TRP A 21 6.95 0.78 6.23
C TRP A 21 6.93 -0.65 6.77
N GLU A 22 7.85 -1.51 6.33
CA GLU A 22 7.99 -2.88 6.83
C GLU A 22 8.40 -2.91 8.30
N GLU A 23 9.45 -2.17 8.67
CA GLU A 23 9.97 -2.09 10.03
C GLU A 23 8.92 -1.61 11.03
N ASN A 24 8.07 -0.65 10.62
CA ASN A 24 7.00 -0.12 11.45
C ASN A 24 5.70 -0.94 11.35
N GLY A 25 5.67 -2.01 10.54
CA GLY A 25 4.54 -2.92 10.41
C GLY A 25 3.31 -2.32 9.73
N TRP A 26 3.46 -1.28 8.90
CA TRP A 26 2.34 -0.55 8.29
C TRP A 26 1.60 -1.32 7.19
N PHE A 27 2.18 -2.44 6.75
CA PHE A 27 1.48 -3.40 5.88
C PHE A 27 0.56 -4.34 6.66
N LYS A 28 0.71 -4.44 7.99
CA LYS A 28 -0.15 -5.30 8.80
C LYS A 28 -1.59 -4.76 8.79
N PRO A 29 -2.59 -5.64 8.84
CA PRO A 29 -3.97 -5.21 9.02
C PRO A 29 -4.11 -4.55 10.38
N GLU A 30 -4.52 -3.28 10.37
CA GLU A 30 -4.68 -2.49 11.58
C GLU A 30 -6.17 -2.42 11.92
N ILE A 31 -6.57 -3.03 13.03
CA ILE A 31 -7.85 -2.73 13.69
C ILE A 31 -7.65 -1.38 14.39
N ASN A 32 -7.49 -0.34 13.58
CA ASN A 32 -7.08 1.00 14.03
C ASN A 32 -8.04 1.60 15.05
N LEU A 33 -9.30 1.16 15.02
CA LEU A 33 -10.37 1.71 15.83
C LEU A 33 -11.31 0.57 16.26
N PRO A 34 -11.65 0.47 17.55
CA PRO A 34 -12.63 -0.51 18.05
C PRO A 34 -13.96 -0.50 17.28
N ASP A 35 -14.33 0.67 16.75
CA ASP A 35 -15.60 0.92 16.03
C ASP A 35 -15.40 1.28 14.53
N GLY A 36 -14.22 1.02 13.98
CA GLY A 36 -13.92 1.33 12.57
C GLY A 36 -14.78 0.51 11.61
N LYS A 37 -15.56 1.16 10.74
CA LYS A 37 -16.38 0.46 9.74
C LYS A 37 -15.50 -0.36 8.79
N PRO A 38 -15.76 -1.66 8.57
CA PRO A 38 -14.94 -2.49 7.69
C PRO A 38 -14.86 -1.95 6.25
N PHE A 39 -13.70 -2.07 5.63
CA PHE A 39 -13.48 -1.85 4.20
C PHE A 39 -12.50 -2.90 3.68
N VAL A 40 -13.00 -3.89 2.95
CA VAL A 40 -12.19 -5.04 2.55
C VAL A 40 -12.16 -5.15 1.03
N ILE A 41 -10.97 -5.29 0.49
CA ILE A 41 -10.73 -5.65 -0.91
C ILE A 41 -10.09 -7.05 -0.91
N SER A 42 -10.73 -7.98 -1.60
CA SER A 42 -10.19 -9.32 -1.83
C SER A 42 -9.69 -9.38 -3.27
N ILE A 43 -8.39 -9.56 -3.45
CA ILE A 43 -7.81 -9.91 -4.74
C ILE A 43 -8.10 -11.41 -4.95
N PRO A 44 -8.60 -11.83 -6.12
CA PRO A 44 -8.69 -13.25 -6.41
C PRO A 44 -7.29 -13.86 -6.47
N PRO A 45 -7.10 -15.12 -6.00
CA PRO A 45 -5.80 -15.77 -6.01
C PRO A 45 -5.13 -15.66 -7.39
N PRO A 46 -3.85 -15.27 -7.46
CA PRO A 46 -3.20 -15.06 -8.74
C PRO A 46 -3.16 -16.37 -9.52
N ASN A 47 -3.66 -16.35 -10.76
CA ASN A 47 -3.37 -17.39 -11.73
C ASN A 47 -1.94 -17.16 -12.22
N VAL A 48 -0.98 -17.92 -11.70
CA VAL A 48 0.45 -17.78 -12.05
C VAL A 48 0.70 -18.37 -13.44
N THR A 49 0.42 -17.60 -14.48
CA THR A 49 0.57 -18.03 -15.88
C THR A 49 1.58 -17.21 -16.69
N GLY A 50 2.29 -16.26 -16.09
CA GLY A 50 3.25 -15.39 -16.79
C GLY A 50 3.80 -14.25 -15.92
N GLU A 51 4.38 -13.24 -16.58
CA GLU A 51 4.99 -12.06 -15.95
C GLU A 51 3.98 -10.92 -15.71
N LEU A 52 4.32 -10.02 -14.77
CA LEU A 52 3.52 -8.84 -14.49
C LEU A 52 3.65 -7.79 -15.60
N HIS A 53 2.53 -7.46 -16.26
CA HIS A 53 2.41 -6.31 -17.15
C HIS A 53 1.68 -5.11 -16.51
N MET A 54 1.66 -3.97 -17.20
CA MET A 54 1.03 -2.70 -16.76
C MET A 54 -0.43 -2.83 -16.29
N GLY A 55 -1.21 -3.77 -16.86
CA GLY A 55 -2.57 -4.05 -16.36
C GLY A 55 -2.62 -4.47 -14.88
N HIS A 56 -1.66 -5.27 -14.41
CA HIS A 56 -1.56 -5.64 -12.99
C HIS A 56 -1.19 -4.42 -12.16
N ALA A 57 -0.18 -3.65 -12.60
CA ALA A 57 0.25 -2.45 -11.90
C ALA A 57 -0.90 -1.45 -11.71
N MET A 58 -1.72 -1.24 -12.75
CA MET A 58 -2.87 -0.35 -12.69
C MET A 58 -3.92 -0.80 -11.67
N PHE A 59 -4.30 -2.07 -11.70
CA PHE A 59 -5.29 -2.62 -10.78
C PHE A 59 -4.79 -2.59 -9.33
N VAL A 60 -3.58 -3.08 -9.08
CA VAL A 60 -2.94 -3.10 -7.76
C VAL A 60 -2.78 -1.68 -7.19
N ALA A 61 -2.36 -0.71 -8.01
CA ALA A 61 -2.20 0.69 -7.56
C ALA A 61 -3.54 1.34 -7.19
N LEU A 62 -4.62 1.03 -7.93
CA LEU A 62 -5.94 1.57 -7.62
C LEU A 62 -6.47 1.01 -6.29
N GLU A 63 -6.32 -0.29 -6.07
CA GLU A 63 -6.73 -0.93 -4.81
C GLU A 63 -5.91 -0.43 -3.61
N ASP A 64 -4.59 -0.33 -3.75
CA ASP A 64 -3.72 0.23 -2.70
C ASP A 64 -4.12 1.67 -2.34
N LEU A 65 -4.44 2.50 -3.34
CA LEU A 65 -4.96 3.86 -3.11
C LEU A 65 -6.27 3.84 -2.30
N MET A 66 -7.20 2.95 -2.65
CA MET A 66 -8.48 2.81 -1.93
C MET A 66 -8.26 2.40 -0.48
N ILE A 67 -7.32 1.49 -0.21
CA ILE A 67 -6.98 1.01 1.12
C ILE A 67 -6.34 2.11 1.96
N ARG A 68 -5.36 2.84 1.41
CA ARG A 68 -4.73 3.99 2.10
C ARG A 68 -5.77 5.05 2.45
N ARG A 69 -6.65 5.39 1.49
CA ARG A 69 -7.74 6.35 1.73
C ARG A 69 -8.69 5.86 2.83
N ALA A 70 -9.06 4.59 2.82
CA ALA A 70 -9.94 4.02 3.84
C ALA A 70 -9.29 4.08 5.25
N ARG A 71 -7.99 3.78 5.36
CA ARG A 71 -7.22 3.94 6.61
C ARG A 71 -7.23 5.39 7.09
N MET A 72 -6.97 6.35 6.20
CA MET A 72 -7.02 7.79 6.52
C MET A 72 -8.42 8.28 6.94
N GLN A 73 -9.48 7.57 6.58
CA GLN A 73 -10.86 7.83 7.00
C GLN A 73 -11.24 7.14 8.32
N GLY A 74 -10.31 6.46 8.99
CA GLY A 74 -10.58 5.69 10.21
C GLY A 74 -11.37 4.40 9.96
N ARG A 75 -11.31 3.84 8.76
CA ARG A 75 -11.95 2.54 8.48
C ARG A 75 -11.00 1.39 8.82
N ALA A 76 -11.56 0.27 9.27
CA ALA A 76 -10.83 -0.98 9.42
C ALA A 76 -10.59 -1.59 8.02
N ALA A 77 -9.50 -1.17 7.38
CA ALA A 77 -9.20 -1.49 5.99
C ALA A 77 -8.31 -2.74 5.87
N LEU A 78 -8.73 -3.70 5.05
CA LEU A 78 -8.01 -4.95 4.79
C LEU A 78 -7.90 -5.19 3.28
N TRP A 79 -6.70 -5.58 2.84
CA TRP A 79 -6.42 -5.97 1.46
C TRP A 79 -5.71 -7.31 1.49
N VAL A 80 -6.30 -8.32 0.87
CA VAL A 80 -5.82 -9.71 0.93
C VAL A 80 -5.89 -10.38 -0.43
N PRO A 81 -4.92 -11.26 -0.75
CA PRO A 81 -4.96 -12.16 -1.91
C PRO A 81 -5.91 -13.35 -1.72
#